data_AF-A0A8H5TVX1-F1
#
_entry.id   AF-A0A8H5TVX1-F1
#
_cell.length_a   1.000
_cell.length_b   1.000
_cell.length_c   1.000
_cell.angle_alpha   90.00
_cell.angle_beta   90.00
_cell.angle_gamma   90.00
#
_symmetry.space_group_name_H-M   'P 1'
#
loop_
_entity.id
_entity.type
_entity.pdbx_description
1 polymer ?
#
loop_
_entity_poly.entity_id
_entity_poly.type
_entity_poly.pdbx_seq_one_letter_code
_entity_poly.pdbx_strand_id
1 'polypeptide(L)'
;MSDNTLPPPPPAPPLPPAAQKTNTKKSSFISRVRNTPEDCFYRSPKPPTQADLLKLPTGPYFVYGTLMDPKMLADVLGLKEKPKLRPAKIIGYSRKLWGQYPALQDGPQNAQVSGAVYHVQSVAHSKRLAEYETNSYRAQPCLIQYTDGKEPVEDHGHVFMFVGNPRDLREGEFDLKKWLKRVGRSS
;
A
#
# COMPACT_ATOMS: atom_id res chain seq x y z
N MET A 1 3.32 -38.67 -8.56
CA MET A 1 4.02 -37.85 -7.57
C MET A 1 3.66 -36.41 -7.89
N SER A 2 2.74 -35.81 -7.15
CA SER A 2 2.28 -34.45 -7.43
C SER A 2 3.36 -33.47 -7.00
N ASP A 3 3.98 -32.84 -7.98
CA ASP A 3 4.98 -31.79 -7.83
C ASP A 3 4.34 -30.60 -7.10
N ASN A 4 4.64 -30.47 -5.81
CA ASN A 4 4.06 -29.47 -4.92
C ASN A 4 4.84 -28.16 -5.00
N THR A 5 5.14 -27.72 -6.22
CA THR A 5 5.82 -26.45 -6.48
C THR A 5 4.82 -25.32 -6.25
N LEU A 6 4.92 -24.66 -5.09
CA LEU A 6 4.14 -23.47 -4.76
C LEU A 6 4.33 -22.41 -5.87
N PRO A 7 3.25 -21.81 -6.39
CA PRO A 7 3.36 -20.76 -7.40
C PRO A 7 4.20 -19.58 -6.85
N PRO A 8 4.97 -18.91 -7.72
CA PRO A 8 5.76 -17.76 -7.32
C PRO A 8 4.82 -16.66 -6.78
N PRO A 9 5.21 -15.96 -5.71
CA PRO A 9 4.39 -14.88 -5.16
C PRO A 9 4.18 -13.80 -6.23
N PRO A 10 2.99 -13.17 -6.29
CA PRO A 10 2.71 -12.17 -7.31
C PRO A 10 3.68 -10.97 -7.21
N PRO A 11 3.90 -10.24 -8.31
CA PRO A 11 4.89 -9.16 -8.36
C PRO A 11 4.50 -8.02 -7.43
N ALA A 12 5.48 -7.55 -6.66
CA ALA A 12 5.34 -6.43 -5.76
C ALA A 12 4.92 -5.13 -6.48
N PRO A 13 4.24 -4.19 -5.79
CA PRO A 13 3.98 -2.87 -6.34
C PRO A 13 5.29 -2.20 -6.74
N PRO A 14 5.35 -1.56 -7.93
CA PRO A 14 6.55 -0.91 -8.42
C PRO A 14 6.95 0.21 -7.45
N LEU A 15 8.23 0.26 -7.08
CA LEU A 15 8.77 1.38 -6.29
C LEU A 15 8.57 2.68 -7.06
N PRO A 16 8.20 3.79 -6.38
CA PRO A 16 8.16 5.07 -7.06
C PRO A 16 9.59 5.40 -7.50
N PRO A 17 9.81 5.81 -8.77
CA PRO A 17 11.12 6.26 -9.21
C PRO A 17 11.59 7.37 -8.27
N ALA A 18 12.82 7.28 -7.77
CA ALA A 18 13.41 8.34 -6.97
C ALA A 18 13.28 9.64 -7.77
N ALA A 19 12.67 10.67 -7.17
CA ALA A 19 12.33 11.92 -7.83
C ALA A 19 13.57 12.56 -8.48
N GLN A 20 13.85 12.19 -9.72
CA GLN A 20 14.80 12.89 -10.55
C GLN A 20 14.10 14.17 -11.02
N LYS A 21 14.55 15.30 -10.46
CA LYS A 21 14.27 16.61 -11.04
C LYS A 21 14.74 16.58 -12.49
N THR A 22 13.84 16.79 -13.44
CA THR A 22 13.87 17.84 -14.48
C THR A 22 13.05 17.48 -15.72
N ASN A 23 12.29 18.48 -16.16
CA ASN A 23 11.83 18.81 -17.51
C ASN A 23 11.33 17.73 -18.50
N THR A 24 10.06 17.90 -18.86
CA THR A 24 9.53 17.83 -20.23
C THR A 24 10.32 16.99 -21.23
N LYS A 25 9.83 15.77 -21.46
CA LYS A 25 9.61 15.22 -22.80
C LYS A 25 8.73 13.98 -22.68
N LYS A 26 7.61 13.99 -23.41
CA LYS A 26 6.82 12.79 -23.71
C LYS A 26 7.78 11.70 -24.19
N SER A 27 7.87 10.58 -23.47
CA SER A 27 8.67 9.44 -23.92
C SER A 27 7.80 8.18 -23.99
N SER A 28 7.93 7.53 -25.13
CA SER A 28 7.09 6.52 -25.74
C SER A 28 7.33 5.12 -25.19
N PHE A 29 6.97 4.85 -23.94
CA PHE A 29 7.17 3.51 -23.35
C PHE A 29 6.04 2.50 -23.59
N ILE A 30 5.01 2.83 -24.37
CA ILE A 30 4.09 1.83 -24.90
C ILE A 30 4.59 1.37 -26.27
N SER A 31 5.52 0.43 -26.27
CA SER A 31 5.59 -0.62 -27.29
C SER A 31 6.61 -1.67 -26.86
N ARG A 32 6.21 -2.93 -26.96
CA ARG A 32 6.94 -4.18 -26.68
C ARG A 32 6.65 -4.83 -25.33
N VAL A 33 5.42 -5.30 -25.18
CA VAL A 33 5.16 -6.58 -24.52
C VAL A 33 4.26 -7.37 -25.47
N ARG A 34 4.88 -8.08 -26.42
CA ARG A 34 4.23 -9.09 -27.25
C ARG A 34 5.04 -10.37 -27.03
N ASN A 35 4.34 -11.42 -26.56
CA ASN A 35 4.81 -12.78 -26.29
C ASN A 35 5.21 -13.09 -24.84
N THR A 36 4.21 -13.23 -23.97
CA THR A 36 4.26 -14.10 -22.78
C THR A 36 2.99 -14.94 -22.80
N PRO A 37 3.03 -16.25 -22.48
CA PRO A 37 1.83 -17.09 -22.41
C PRO A 37 0.86 -16.50 -21.39
N GLU A 38 -0.42 -16.40 -21.74
CA GLU A 38 -1.47 -15.76 -20.92
C GLU A 38 -1.83 -16.52 -19.62
N ASP A 39 -1.01 -17.47 -19.17
CA ASP A 39 -1.35 -18.45 -18.14
C ASP A 39 -0.57 -18.27 -16.81
N CYS A 40 -0.04 -17.07 -16.55
CA CYS A 40 0.79 -16.80 -15.36
C CYS A 40 0.40 -15.56 -14.56
N PHE A 41 -0.81 -15.03 -14.75
CA PHE A 41 -1.31 -13.92 -13.96
C PHE A 41 -2.57 -14.36 -13.22
N TYR A 42 -2.51 -14.40 -11.89
CA TYR A 42 -3.71 -14.44 -11.06
C TYR A 42 -4.51 -13.17 -11.35
N ARG A 43 -5.50 -13.30 -12.22
CA ARG A 43 -6.49 -12.26 -12.48
C ARG A 43 -7.52 -12.37 -11.37
N SER A 44 -7.51 -11.42 -10.44
CA SER A 44 -8.61 -11.28 -9.46
C SER A 44 -9.95 -11.39 -10.22
N PRO A 45 -10.93 -12.17 -9.74
CA PRO A 45 -12.17 -12.46 -10.49
C PRO A 45 -12.94 -11.20 -10.93
N LYS A 46 -12.66 -10.06 -10.29
CA LYS A 46 -13.02 -8.72 -10.75
C LYS A 46 -11.78 -7.83 -10.66
N PRO A 47 -11.05 -7.56 -11.77
CA PRO A 47 -10.11 -6.46 -11.76
C PRO A 47 -10.90 -5.18 -11.42
N PRO A 48 -10.41 -4.31 -10.53
CA PRO A 48 -11.09 -3.07 -10.21
C PRO A 48 -11.28 -2.29 -11.50
N THR A 49 -12.52 -1.91 -11.79
CA THR A 49 -12.81 -1.05 -12.92
C THR A 49 -12.09 0.27 -12.66
N GLN A 50 -11.58 0.94 -13.70
CA GLN A 50 -10.96 2.26 -13.56
C GLN A 50 -11.88 3.28 -12.83
N ALA A 51 -13.20 3.04 -12.85
CA ALA A 51 -14.21 3.76 -12.07
C ALA A 51 -14.12 3.58 -10.54
N ASP A 52 -13.60 2.45 -10.04
CA ASP A 52 -13.48 2.17 -8.61
C ASP A 52 -12.27 2.88 -7.99
N LEU A 53 -11.17 3.02 -8.75
CA LEU A 53 -9.98 3.78 -8.33
C LEU A 53 -10.24 5.31 -8.29
N LEU A 54 -11.18 5.80 -9.10
CA LEU A 54 -11.58 7.21 -9.15
C LEU A 54 -12.51 7.63 -8.00
N LYS A 55 -12.94 6.69 -7.14
CA LYS A 55 -13.86 6.92 -6.01
C LYS A 55 -13.20 6.82 -4.64
N LEU A 56 -11.87 6.77 -4.55
CA LEU A 56 -11.24 6.81 -3.23
C LEU A 56 -11.53 8.16 -2.57
N PRO A 57 -12.21 8.18 -1.41
CA PRO A 57 -12.60 9.42 -0.76
C PRO A 57 -11.37 10.18 -0.27
N THR A 58 -11.49 11.48 -0.09
CA THR A 58 -10.54 12.26 0.70
C THR A 58 -10.76 11.98 2.19
N GLY A 59 -9.77 12.30 3.03
CA GLY A 59 -9.86 12.12 4.48
C GLY A 59 -8.72 11.29 5.07
N PRO A 60 -8.90 10.70 6.25
CA PRO A 60 -7.85 9.98 6.95
C PRO A 60 -7.61 8.58 6.34
N TYR A 61 -6.36 8.31 5.98
CA TYR A 61 -5.88 7.01 5.52
C TYR A 61 -4.85 6.45 6.48
N PHE A 62 -5.13 5.27 7.03
CA PHE A 62 -4.22 4.51 7.85
C PHE A 62 -3.23 3.74 6.98
N VAL A 63 -1.95 3.97 7.22
CA VAL A 63 -0.81 3.32 6.55
C VAL A 63 0.01 2.53 7.56
N TYR A 64 0.41 1.31 7.18
CA TYR A 64 1.05 0.32 8.08
C TYR A 64 2.30 -0.33 7.49
N GLY A 65 2.86 0.27 6.44
CA GLY A 65 4.01 -0.24 5.70
C GLY A 65 4.96 0.84 5.20
N THR A 66 5.41 0.74 3.95
CA THR A 66 6.39 1.68 3.38
C THR A 66 5.90 3.13 3.37
N LEU A 67 4.59 3.35 3.25
CA LEU A 67 3.97 4.68 3.26
C LEU A 67 3.99 5.36 4.64
N MET A 68 4.39 4.65 5.71
CA MET A 68 4.66 5.27 7.01
C MET A 68 5.90 6.17 6.98
N ASP A 69 6.78 6.03 5.99
CA ASP A 69 7.87 6.97 5.77
C ASP A 69 7.37 8.22 5.02
N PRO A 70 7.48 9.43 5.61
CA PRO A 70 7.00 10.65 4.96
C PRO A 70 7.64 10.92 3.60
N LYS A 71 8.89 10.51 3.39
CA LYS A 71 9.60 10.72 2.13
C LYS A 71 9.04 9.81 1.03
N MET A 72 8.85 8.52 1.30
CA MET A 72 8.14 7.61 0.41
C MET A 72 6.74 8.10 0.07
N LEU A 73 5.99 8.57 1.07
CA LEU A 73 4.64 9.08 0.86
C LEU A 73 4.64 10.36 0.00
N ALA A 74 5.59 11.27 0.21
CA ALA A 74 5.77 12.45 -0.63
C ALA A 74 6.08 12.06 -2.09
N ASP A 75 6.97 11.10 -2.30
CA ASP A 75 7.35 10.62 -3.63
C ASP A 75 6.15 10.01 -4.37
N VAL A 76 5.37 9.15 -3.71
CA VAL A 76 4.15 8.53 -4.28
C VAL A 76 3.10 9.58 -4.60
N LEU A 77 2.91 10.54 -3.71
CA LEU A 77 1.91 11.60 -3.88
C LEU A 77 2.38 12.75 -4.77
N GLY A 78 3.66 12.79 -5.17
CA GLY A 78 4.25 13.91 -5.90
C GLY A 78 4.26 15.23 -5.12
N LEU A 79 4.38 15.16 -3.79
CA LEU A 79 4.42 16.33 -2.91
C LEU A 79 5.82 16.97 -2.91
N LYS A 80 5.86 18.31 -2.90
CA LYS A 80 7.13 19.05 -2.73
C LYS A 80 7.61 19.02 -1.27
N GLU A 81 6.67 18.96 -0.33
CA GLU A 81 6.94 18.99 1.11
C GLU A 81 6.69 17.62 1.74
N LYS A 82 7.35 17.37 2.87
CA LYS A 82 7.14 16.14 3.63
C LYS A 82 5.76 16.18 4.30
N PRO A 83 4.86 15.22 3.99
CA PRO A 83 3.57 15.13 4.64
C PRO A 83 3.72 14.85 6.13
N LYS A 84 2.82 15.43 6.93
CA LYS A 84 2.71 15.11 8.35
C LYS A 84 1.86 13.86 8.52
N LEU A 85 2.40 12.90 9.25
CA LEU A 85 1.74 11.65 9.62
C LEU A 85 1.48 11.66 11.12
N ARG A 86 0.27 11.28 11.55
CA ARG A 86 -0.05 11.10 12.97
C ARG A 86 0.07 9.63 13.33
N PRO A 87 0.77 9.24 14.40
CA PRO A 87 0.81 7.84 14.83
C PRO A 87 -0.59 7.38 15.29
N ALA A 88 -0.96 6.17 14.91
CA ALA A 88 -2.28 5.61 15.23
C ALA A 88 -2.22 4.08 15.28
N LYS A 89 -3.35 3.48 15.68
CA LYS A 89 -3.60 2.05 15.65
C LYS A 89 -5.02 1.74 15.19
N ILE A 90 -5.22 0.52 14.71
CA ILE A 90 -6.53 -0.05 14.38
C ILE A 90 -6.68 -1.41 15.09
N ILE A 91 -7.92 -1.79 15.39
CA ILE A 91 -8.28 -3.02 16.12
C ILE A 91 -9.07 -3.95 15.19
N GLY A 92 -8.93 -5.27 15.36
CA GLY A 92 -9.64 -6.29 14.59
C GLY A 92 -8.89 -6.76 13.34
N TYR A 93 -7.61 -6.41 13.22
CA TYR A 93 -6.79 -6.70 12.04
C TYR A 93 -5.51 -7.42 12.42
N SER A 94 -4.99 -8.21 11.48
CA SER A 94 -3.71 -8.90 11.60
C SER A 94 -2.81 -8.56 10.43
N ARG A 95 -1.54 -8.28 10.74
CA ARG A 95 -0.51 -8.00 9.74
C ARG A 95 0.26 -9.28 9.44
N LYS A 96 0.38 -9.60 8.16
CA LYS A 96 1.21 -10.68 7.61
C LYS A 96 2.20 -10.10 6.60
N LEU A 97 3.03 -10.97 6.03
CA LEU A 97 3.92 -10.61 4.94
C LEU A 97 3.47 -11.23 3.62
N TRP A 98 3.32 -10.38 2.61
CA TRP A 98 3.26 -10.78 1.21
C TRP A 98 4.65 -10.56 0.59
N GLY A 99 5.46 -11.61 0.53
CA GLY A 99 6.88 -11.51 0.23
C GLY A 99 7.62 -10.66 1.27
N GLN A 100 8.03 -9.45 0.91
CA GLN A 100 8.68 -8.49 1.83
C GLN A 100 7.78 -7.34 2.26
N TYR A 101 6.53 -7.30 1.80
CA TYR A 101 5.59 -6.22 2.03
C TYR A 101 4.60 -6.60 3.11
N PRO A 102 4.19 -5.65 3.97
CA PRO A 102 3.15 -5.92 4.92
C PRO A 102 1.80 -6.06 4.20
N ALA A 103 1.01 -7.03 4.62
CA ALA A 103 -0.33 -7.28 4.14
C ALA A 103 -1.28 -7.36 5.32
N LEU A 104 -2.31 -6.52 5.31
CA LEU A 104 -3.34 -6.52 6.34
C LEU A 104 -4.51 -7.42 5.93
N GLN A 105 -4.98 -8.22 6.87
CA GLN A 105 -6.16 -9.06 6.75
C GLN A 105 -6.99 -8.97 8.04
N ASP A 106 -8.23 -9.47 7.98
CA ASP A 106 -9.08 -9.57 9.17
C ASP A 106 -8.39 -10.43 10.23
N GLY A 107 -8.48 -9.98 11.47
CA GLY A 107 -7.84 -10.60 12.61
C GLY A 107 -8.80 -10.81 13.78
N PRO A 108 -8.29 -11.39 14.89
CA PRO A 108 -9.03 -11.45 16.14
C PRO A 108 -9.50 -10.06 16.61
N GLN A 109 -10.64 -10.00 17.31
CA GLN A 109 -11.24 -8.73 17.75
C GLN A 109 -10.34 -7.89 18.66
N ASN A 110 -9.39 -8.51 19.36
CA ASN A 110 -8.42 -7.82 20.22
C ASN A 110 -7.08 -7.55 19.53
N ALA A 111 -6.87 -8.04 18.30
CA ALA A 111 -5.64 -7.85 17.56
C ALA A 111 -5.51 -6.38 17.13
N GLN A 112 -4.31 -5.83 17.35
CA GLN A 112 -4.00 -4.43 17.10
C GLN A 112 -2.90 -4.32 16.08
N VAL A 113 -3.05 -3.37 15.16
CA VAL A 113 -2.01 -3.01 14.19
C VAL A 113 -1.66 -1.54 14.37
N SER A 114 -0.39 -1.29 14.66
CA SER A 114 0.17 0.06 14.74
C SER A 114 0.57 0.55 13.36
N GLY A 115 0.39 1.85 13.15
CA GLY A 115 0.71 2.51 11.90
C GLY A 115 0.74 4.02 12.06
N ALA A 116 0.46 4.71 10.96
CA ALA A 116 0.31 6.15 10.96
C ALA A 116 -0.83 6.56 10.04
N VAL A 117 -1.31 7.78 10.21
CA VAL A 117 -2.43 8.33 9.45
C VAL A 117 -1.94 9.50 8.64
N TYR A 118 -2.24 9.46 7.35
CA TYR A 118 -2.10 10.59 6.47
C TYR A 118 -3.49 11.11 6.09
N HIS A 119 -3.67 12.42 6.19
CA HIS A 119 -4.91 13.06 5.77
C HIS A 119 -4.82 13.45 4.29
N VAL A 120 -5.54 12.72 3.45
CA VAL A 120 -5.57 12.93 2.00
C VAL A 120 -6.48 14.11 1.67
N GLN A 121 -5.88 15.20 1.21
CA GLN A 121 -6.57 16.47 0.96
C GLN A 121 -7.19 16.61 -0.44
N SER A 122 -6.82 15.76 -1.39
CA SER A 122 -7.30 15.86 -2.77
C SER A 122 -7.59 14.49 -3.37
N VAL A 123 -8.61 14.44 -4.24
CA VAL A 123 -8.95 13.22 -5.00
C VAL A 123 -7.78 12.75 -5.85
N ALA A 124 -6.95 13.67 -6.36
CA ALA A 124 -5.74 13.33 -7.10
C ALA A 124 -4.73 12.56 -6.24
N HIS A 125 -4.56 12.93 -4.96
CA HIS A 125 -3.72 12.18 -4.03
C HIS A 125 -4.32 10.82 -3.68
N SER A 126 -5.64 10.74 -3.46
CA SER A 126 -6.32 9.46 -3.25
C SER A 126 -6.09 8.52 -4.43
N LYS A 127 -6.22 9.02 -5.67
CA LYS A 127 -5.97 8.26 -6.89
C LYS A 127 -4.53 7.75 -6.98
N ARG A 128 -3.54 8.58 -6.66
CA ARG A 128 -2.12 8.18 -6.64
C ARG A 128 -1.85 7.07 -5.62
N LEU A 129 -2.50 7.11 -4.44
CA LEU A 129 -2.42 6.02 -3.47
C LEU A 129 -3.01 4.73 -4.04
N ALA A 130 -4.19 4.80 -4.68
CA ALA A 130 -4.79 3.66 -5.38
C ALA A 130 -3.85 3.05 -6.42
N GLU A 131 -3.24 3.90 -7.25
CA GLU A 131 -2.32 3.49 -8.32
C GLU A 131 -1.08 2.81 -7.74
N TYR A 132 -0.57 3.29 -6.60
CA TYR A 132 0.58 2.71 -5.91
C TYR A 132 0.27 1.36 -5.23
N GLU A 133 -0.91 1.25 -4.62
CA GLU A 133 -1.35 0.05 -3.89
C GLU A 133 -1.80 -1.09 -4.85
N THR A 134 -1.92 -0.81 -6.16
CA THR A 134 -2.21 -1.78 -7.24
C THR A 134 -3.49 -2.60 -7.03
N ASN A 135 -3.68 -3.67 -7.81
CA ASN A 135 -4.83 -4.59 -7.67
C ASN A 135 -4.74 -5.52 -6.46
N SER A 136 -3.61 -5.53 -5.75
CA SER A 136 -3.37 -6.43 -4.62
C SER A 136 -3.93 -5.89 -3.30
N TYR A 137 -4.27 -4.60 -3.23
CA TYR A 137 -4.82 -3.96 -2.05
C TYR A 137 -6.08 -3.14 -2.37
N ARG A 138 -7.01 -3.09 -1.41
CA ARG A 138 -8.27 -2.32 -1.54
C ARG A 138 -8.50 -1.49 -0.30
N ALA A 139 -8.86 -0.21 -0.49
CA ALA A 139 -9.29 0.63 0.61
C ALA A 139 -10.59 0.10 1.22
N GLN A 140 -10.61 -0.06 2.54
CA GLN A 140 -11.76 -0.45 3.34
C GLN A 140 -11.93 0.56 4.48
N PRO A 141 -13.18 0.87 4.89
CA PRO A 141 -13.42 1.74 6.03
C PRO A 141 -12.89 1.09 7.32
N CYS A 142 -12.29 1.89 8.19
CA CYS A 142 -11.80 1.45 9.49
C CYS A 142 -11.95 2.55 10.55
N LEU A 143 -12.05 2.12 11.82
CA LEU A 143 -11.95 3.01 12.96
C LEU A 143 -10.48 3.18 13.35
N ILE A 144 -10.01 4.43 13.36
CA ILE A 144 -8.63 4.80 13.61
C ILE A 144 -8.53 5.38 15.02
N GLN A 145 -7.59 4.87 15.82
CA GLN A 145 -7.28 5.38 17.15
C GLN A 145 -5.93 6.06 17.14
N TYR A 146 -5.90 7.39 17.30
CA TYR A 146 -4.66 8.14 17.34
C TYR A 146 -3.93 7.92 18.67
N THR A 147 -2.60 7.85 18.62
CA THR A 147 -1.76 7.56 19.80
C THR A 147 -0.83 8.72 20.15
N ASP A 148 -1.05 9.91 19.58
CA ASP A 148 -0.26 11.11 19.83
C ASP A 148 -0.78 12.00 20.97
N GLY A 149 -1.88 11.60 21.62
CA GLY A 149 -2.51 12.36 22.70
C GLY A 149 -3.17 13.66 22.24
N LYS A 150 -3.45 13.82 20.94
CA LYS A 150 -4.10 14.99 20.36
C LYS A 150 -5.51 14.66 19.87
N GLU A 151 -6.36 15.68 19.82
CA GLU A 151 -7.69 15.57 19.23
C GLU A 151 -7.66 15.62 17.69
N PRO A 152 -8.58 14.91 17.00
CA PRO A 152 -9.46 13.89 17.57
C PRO A 152 -8.65 12.65 18.01
N VAL A 153 -9.07 12.01 19.09
CA VAL A 153 -8.49 10.73 19.57
C VAL A 153 -8.92 9.52 18.73
N GLU A 154 -10.09 9.60 18.10
CA GLU A 154 -10.64 8.58 17.20
C GLU A 154 -11.24 9.22 15.95
N ASP A 155 -11.17 8.53 14.81
CA ASP A 155 -11.68 9.02 13.55
C ASP A 155 -12.05 7.87 12.60
N HIS A 156 -13.03 8.11 11.73
CA HIS A 156 -13.42 7.15 10.69
C HIS A 156 -12.60 7.41 9.43
N GLY A 157 -11.84 6.40 9.00
CA GLY A 157 -10.97 6.51 7.85
C GLY A 157 -10.92 5.27 7.00
N HIS A 158 -9.85 5.14 6.25
CA HIS A 158 -9.66 4.06 5.29
C HIS A 158 -8.31 3.38 5.51
N VAL A 159 -8.27 2.07 5.29
CA VAL A 159 -7.05 1.27 5.31
C VAL A 159 -6.99 0.40 4.05
N PHE A 160 -5.79 0.24 3.49
CA PHE A 160 -5.59 -0.66 2.35
C PHE A 160 -5.46 -2.10 2.82
N MET A 161 -6.47 -2.93 2.59
CA MET A 161 -6.50 -4.36 2.93
C MET A 161 -5.94 -5.19 1.77
N PHE A 162 -5.21 -6.25 2.06
CA PHE A 162 -4.75 -7.18 1.02
C PHE A 162 -5.94 -7.99 0.48
N VAL A 163 -6.12 -7.98 -0.84
CA VAL A 163 -7.20 -8.68 -1.55
C VAL A 163 -6.69 -9.76 -2.51
N GLY A 164 -5.39 -10.07 -2.44
CA GLY A 164 -4.78 -11.19 -3.16
C GLY A 164 -5.08 -12.55 -2.51
N ASN A 165 -4.39 -13.59 -2.97
CA ASN A 165 -4.58 -14.94 -2.43
C ASN A 165 -3.99 -15.05 -1.01
N PRO A 166 -4.78 -15.39 0.03
CA PRO A 166 -4.28 -15.52 1.40
C PRO A 166 -3.17 -16.56 1.56
N ARG A 167 -3.06 -17.53 0.64
CA ARG A 167 -1.98 -18.54 0.62
C ARG A 167 -0.60 -17.95 0.31
N ASP A 168 -0.56 -16.77 -0.29
CA ASP A 168 0.69 -16.05 -0.59
C ASP A 168 1.22 -15.30 0.65
N LEU A 169 0.42 -15.26 1.72
CA LEU A 169 0.78 -14.61 2.97
C LEU A 169 1.56 -15.56 3.88
N ARG A 170 2.60 -15.01 4.49
CA ARG A 170 3.45 -15.70 5.47
C ARG A 170 3.41 -14.95 6.79
N GLU A 171 3.52 -15.69 7.89
CA GLU A 171 3.73 -15.09 9.20
C GLU A 171 5.06 -14.33 9.22
N GLY A 172 5.05 -13.14 9.83
CA GLY A 172 6.24 -12.33 9.97
C GLY A 172 5.95 -10.87 10.23
N GLU A 173 6.99 -10.14 10.60
CA GLU A 173 6.90 -8.74 10.98
C GLU A 173 7.58 -7.84 9.96
N PHE A 174 6.90 -6.76 9.57
CA PHE A 174 7.49 -5.73 8.73
C PHE A 174 8.20 -4.68 9.59
N ASP A 175 9.49 -4.48 9.32
CA ASP A 175 10.30 -3.45 9.95
C ASP A 175 10.70 -2.39 8.91
N LEU A 176 10.08 -1.22 9.03
CA LEU A 176 10.31 -0.09 8.13
C LEU A 176 11.78 0.34 8.11
N LYS A 177 12.49 0.34 9.24
CA LYS A 177 13.89 0.77 9.31
C LYS A 177 14.79 -0.21 8.57
N LYS A 178 14.57 -1.52 8.76
CA LYS A 178 15.30 -2.56 8.02
C LYS A 178 15.05 -2.45 6.52
N TRP A 179 13.81 -2.21 6.12
CA TRP A 179 13.44 -2.03 4.72
C TRP A 179 14.11 -0.79 4.11
N LEU A 180 14.03 0.37 4.77
CA LEU A 180 14.65 1.62 4.29
C LEU A 180 16.16 1.49 4.10
N LYS A 181 16.85 0.78 5.02
CA LYS A 181 18.29 0.48 4.88
C LYS A 181 18.57 -0.36 3.65
N ARG A 182 17.77 -1.42 3.40
CA ARG A 182 17.95 -2.31 2.25
C ARG A 182 17.80 -1.59 0.90
N VAL A 183 16.89 -0.63 0.81
CA VAL A 183 16.64 0.13 -0.43
C VAL A 183 17.49 1.40 -0.55
N GLY A 184 18.49 1.60 0.34
CA GLY A 184 19.36 2.77 0.31
C GLY A 184 18.66 4.10 0.58
N ARG A 185 17.52 4.07 1.28
CA ARG A 185 16.71 5.25 1.62
C ARG A 185 16.78 5.63 3.11
N SER A 186 17.53 4.89 3.92
CA SER A 186 17.85 5.31 5.29
C SER A 186 18.68 6.59 5.23
N SER A 187 18.09 7.71 5.67
CA SER A 187 18.85 8.91 6.01
C SER A 187 19.48 8.76 7.39
#